data_AF-A0A537XGP5-F1
#
_entry.id   AF-A0A537XGP5-F1
#
_cell.length_a   1.000
_cell.length_b   1.000
_cell.length_c   1.000
_cell.angle_alpha   90.00
_cell.angle_beta   90.00
_cell.angle_gamma   90.00
#
_symmetry.space_group_name_H-M   'P 1'
#
loop_
_entity.id
_entity.type
_entity.pdbx_description
1 polymer ?
#
loop_
_entity_poly.entity_id
_entity_poly.type
_entity_poly.pdbx_seq_one_letter_code
_entity_poly.pdbx_strand_id
1 'polypeptide(L)'
;MDDQRAIADNGGPPPPRRPPPQRGDAGGGPAGHPVGRFRPRRHPGGGRAPPPDVRTDPVFAADEAIEYAVRRGIQCFAISWRNPTAAQRDWTLASYADAVDDASTAITAITRSADTNVVGVCAGGTITAAWLGARAARHQTPTPATTMLVAGIDTSWPSLFGALATRGTIAASLRRARRHGVFGGRDISRTFAWSRPNELVWNLWVYNYLLGHEPPTTDILAWNADLTNLPAGLHADLIRILAHNSFAEPGGVAVGGTPVDLAKIDGDIYVVGALADHIVPWQACYRSARLFGGRTRFVAASGGHIQSLVNPPGNPRSRYRTGDDDLHDDPETWMHRATEHAGTWWDDWLEWLEARSGATKVAPARLGARSHPPLGSAPGRYVHQRAAA
;
A
#
# COMPACT_ATOMS: atom_id res chain seq x y z
N MET A 1 7.24 -22.23 30.10
CA MET A 1 7.12 -23.23 29.00
C MET A 1 5.66 -23.34 28.54
N ASP A 2 4.89 -22.25 28.66
CA ASP A 2 3.42 -22.29 28.78
C ASP A 2 2.70 -21.67 27.57
N ASP A 3 3.47 -21.13 26.62
CA ASP A 3 3.01 -20.28 25.52
C ASP A 3 2.52 -21.07 24.28
N GLN A 4 2.07 -22.32 24.47
CA GLN A 4 1.64 -23.21 23.39
C GLN A 4 0.18 -23.69 23.48
N ARG A 5 -0.54 -23.43 24.59
CA ARG A 5 -1.89 -23.99 24.82
C ARG A 5 -3.05 -23.08 24.40
N ALA A 6 -2.83 -21.78 24.20
CA ALA A 6 -3.91 -20.80 24.01
C ALA A 6 -4.58 -20.76 22.60
N ILE A 7 -4.25 -21.70 21.70
CA ILE A 7 -4.77 -21.68 20.32
C ILE A 7 -5.66 -22.91 20.02
N ALA A 8 -6.38 -23.44 21.01
CA ALA A 8 -7.14 -24.69 20.87
C ALA A 8 -8.62 -24.54 21.25
N ASP A 9 -9.39 -23.79 20.45
CA ASP A 9 -10.69 -24.24 19.93
C ASP A 9 -11.35 -23.21 19.00
N ASN A 10 -11.74 -23.66 17.80
CA ASN A 10 -12.95 -23.20 17.09
C ASN A 10 -13.18 -24.06 15.85
N GLY A 11 -14.11 -25.01 15.94
CA GLY A 11 -14.50 -25.89 14.83
C GLY A 11 -15.59 -25.25 13.95
N GLY A 12 -15.23 -24.78 12.76
CA GLY A 12 -16.20 -24.31 11.76
C GLY A 12 -16.78 -25.44 10.90
N PRO A 13 -18.02 -25.32 10.40
CA PRO A 13 -18.68 -26.36 9.59
C PRO A 13 -18.13 -26.42 8.14
N PRO A 14 -18.31 -27.56 7.44
CA PRO A 14 -17.77 -27.76 6.09
C PRO A 14 -18.57 -27.01 5.00
N PRO A 15 -17.91 -26.59 3.90
CA PRO A 15 -18.56 -25.80 2.84
C PRO A 15 -19.44 -26.64 1.88
N PRO A 16 -20.48 -26.03 1.27
CA PRO A 16 -21.37 -26.71 0.32
C PRO A 16 -20.73 -26.93 -1.07
N ARG A 17 -21.25 -27.93 -1.80
CA ARG A 17 -20.74 -28.37 -3.11
C ARG A 17 -21.22 -27.47 -4.26
N ARG A 18 -20.36 -27.26 -5.27
CA ARG A 18 -20.70 -26.53 -6.52
C ARG A 18 -21.45 -27.41 -7.55
N PRO A 19 -22.37 -26.84 -8.36
CA PRO A 19 -22.93 -27.48 -9.54
C PRO A 19 -21.99 -27.41 -10.77
N PRO A 20 -22.21 -28.24 -11.82
CA PRO A 20 -21.34 -28.31 -13.00
C PRO A 20 -21.64 -27.23 -14.07
N PRO A 21 -20.68 -26.95 -14.98
CA PRO A 21 -20.81 -25.90 -15.99
C PRO A 21 -21.61 -26.32 -17.23
N GLN A 22 -22.36 -25.38 -17.82
CA GLN A 22 -22.97 -25.52 -19.14
C GLN A 22 -22.02 -25.04 -20.27
N ARG A 23 -22.19 -25.59 -21.47
CA ARG A 23 -21.45 -25.23 -22.70
C ARG A 23 -22.42 -24.72 -23.78
N GLY A 24 -21.92 -23.87 -24.67
CA GLY A 24 -22.60 -23.39 -25.88
C GLY A 24 -22.49 -21.86 -26.01
N ASP A 25 -22.24 -21.28 -27.18
CA ASP A 25 -21.82 -21.89 -28.44
C ASP A 25 -21.05 -20.87 -29.31
N ALA A 26 -20.32 -21.34 -30.34
CA ALA A 26 -19.51 -20.47 -31.20
C ALA A 26 -20.23 -20.13 -32.51
N GLY A 27 -20.27 -18.83 -32.86
CA GLY A 27 -20.69 -18.32 -34.17
C GLY A 27 -19.70 -17.27 -34.67
N GLY A 28 -19.34 -17.28 -35.96
CA GLY A 28 -18.22 -16.48 -36.44
C GLY A 28 -18.31 -15.95 -37.87
N GLY A 29 -17.39 -15.04 -38.17
CA GLY A 29 -17.05 -14.52 -39.51
C GLY A 29 -17.85 -13.29 -39.99
N PRO A 30 -17.40 -12.61 -41.06
CA PRO A 30 -16.17 -12.81 -41.84
C PRO A 30 -15.25 -11.57 -41.92
N ALA A 31 -14.16 -11.67 -42.68
CA ALA A 31 -13.07 -10.69 -42.77
C ALA A 31 -13.25 -9.58 -43.84
N GLY A 32 -12.48 -8.50 -43.71
CA GLY A 32 -12.29 -7.44 -44.72
C GLY A 32 -10.80 -7.10 -44.91
N HIS A 33 -10.35 -6.93 -46.15
CA HIS A 33 -8.95 -6.84 -46.57
C HIS A 33 -8.41 -5.37 -46.66
N PRO A 34 -7.09 -5.15 -46.91
CA PRO A 34 -6.36 -3.98 -46.37
C PRO A 34 -6.14 -2.83 -47.38
N VAL A 35 -5.72 -1.67 -46.86
CA VAL A 35 -5.34 -0.49 -47.67
C VAL A 35 -4.01 0.12 -47.22
N GLY A 36 -3.15 0.44 -48.21
CA GLY A 36 -2.38 1.70 -48.20
C GLY A 36 -1.05 1.75 -47.46
N ARG A 37 0.05 1.46 -48.16
CA ARG A 37 1.44 1.73 -47.72
C ARG A 37 1.71 3.23 -47.54
N PHE A 38 2.61 3.55 -46.59
CA PHE A 38 3.58 4.65 -46.80
C PHE A 38 4.99 4.21 -46.36
N ARG A 39 6.00 4.44 -47.21
CA ARG A 39 7.42 4.16 -46.95
C ARG A 39 8.25 5.35 -47.45
N PRO A 40 8.98 6.07 -46.60
CA PRO A 40 10.02 6.99 -47.05
C PRO A 40 11.24 6.22 -47.56
N ARG A 41 11.86 6.73 -48.63
CA ARG A 41 13.09 6.19 -49.22
C ARG A 41 14.30 6.44 -48.29
N ARG A 42 15.25 5.51 -48.25
CA ARG A 42 16.63 5.76 -47.78
C ARG A 42 17.56 5.93 -48.99
N HIS A 43 18.47 6.89 -48.92
CA HIS A 43 19.76 6.88 -49.63
C HIS A 43 20.85 7.46 -48.71
N PRO A 44 22.15 7.25 -49.00
CA PRO A 44 23.11 6.94 -47.95
C PRO A 44 23.96 8.14 -47.52
N GLY A 45 24.19 8.24 -46.21
CA GLY A 45 25.21 9.10 -45.61
C GLY A 45 25.71 8.44 -44.33
N GLY A 46 27.01 8.13 -44.28
CA GLY A 46 27.64 7.59 -43.08
C GLY A 46 27.82 8.69 -42.02
N GLY A 47 27.33 8.44 -40.80
CA GLY A 47 27.39 9.38 -39.69
C GLY A 47 26.55 8.89 -38.53
N ARG A 48 27.12 8.00 -37.70
CA ARG A 48 26.37 7.34 -36.62
C ARG A 48 26.46 8.15 -35.32
N ALA A 49 25.37 8.84 -35.00
CA ALA A 49 25.07 9.44 -33.70
C ALA A 49 23.56 9.21 -33.42
N PRO A 50 23.12 9.23 -32.15
CA PRO A 50 22.98 8.03 -31.33
C PRO A 50 21.48 7.71 -31.07
N PRO A 51 21.14 6.91 -30.05
CA PRO A 51 20.02 7.25 -29.18
C PRO A 51 20.51 7.80 -27.84
N PRO A 52 19.70 8.61 -27.13
CA PRO A 52 20.05 9.06 -25.79
C PRO A 52 20.20 7.88 -24.84
N ASP A 53 21.14 7.99 -23.90
CA ASP A 53 21.26 7.04 -22.79
C ASP A 53 20.09 7.29 -21.83
N VAL A 54 18.97 6.61 -22.10
CA VAL A 54 17.76 6.67 -21.28
C VAL A 54 18.05 5.95 -19.97
N ARG A 55 18.62 6.69 -19.02
CA ARG A 55 18.57 6.34 -17.60
C ARG A 55 17.16 6.56 -17.07
N THR A 56 16.27 5.63 -17.39
CA THR A 56 15.09 5.37 -16.56
C THR A 56 15.56 4.66 -15.30
N ASP A 57 15.99 5.44 -14.32
CA ASP A 57 16.04 4.98 -12.93
C ASP A 57 14.58 4.71 -12.49
N PRO A 58 14.23 3.51 -11.98
CA PRO A 58 12.84 3.11 -11.77
C PRO A 58 12.22 3.78 -10.54
N VAL A 59 11.63 4.96 -10.77
CA VAL A 59 11.09 5.89 -9.76
C VAL A 59 9.94 6.68 -10.41
N PHE A 60 8.70 6.73 -9.91
CA PHE A 60 8.05 5.97 -8.84
C PHE A 60 6.51 6.03 -9.03
N ALA A 61 5.77 4.97 -8.70
CA ALA A 61 4.30 4.97 -8.57
C ALA A 61 3.75 6.08 -7.64
N ALA A 62 4.50 6.38 -6.58
CA ALA A 62 4.18 7.42 -5.61
C ALA A 62 4.55 8.83 -6.10
N ASP A 63 5.49 8.96 -7.04
CA ASP A 63 5.95 10.27 -7.51
C ASP A 63 4.88 10.95 -8.36
N GLU A 64 4.08 10.22 -9.15
CA GLU A 64 2.93 10.80 -9.86
C GLU A 64 1.88 11.35 -8.89
N ALA A 65 1.58 10.64 -7.80
CA ALA A 65 0.61 11.07 -6.79
C ALA A 65 1.14 12.25 -5.95
N ILE A 66 2.43 12.22 -5.57
CA ILE A 66 3.10 13.32 -4.87
C ILE A 66 3.19 14.54 -5.78
N GLU A 67 3.59 14.39 -7.04
CA GLU A 67 3.62 15.48 -8.01
C GLU A 67 2.21 16.05 -8.24
N TYR A 68 1.18 15.21 -8.32
CA TYR A 68 -0.20 15.68 -8.45
C TYR A 68 -0.64 16.55 -7.27
N ALA A 69 -0.37 16.09 -6.04
CA ALA A 69 -0.65 16.85 -4.82
C ALA A 69 0.18 18.15 -4.74
N VAL A 70 1.46 18.13 -5.12
CA VAL A 70 2.33 19.33 -5.17
C VAL A 70 1.85 20.33 -6.21
N ARG A 71 1.45 19.89 -7.41
CA ARG A 71 0.84 20.74 -8.45
C ARG A 71 -0.47 21.37 -8.00
N ARG A 72 -1.19 20.71 -7.09
CA ARG A 72 -2.42 21.20 -6.43
C ARG A 72 -2.15 22.05 -5.17
N GLY A 73 -0.88 22.31 -4.83
CA GLY A 73 -0.49 23.23 -3.76
C GLY A 73 -0.28 22.59 -2.40
N ILE A 74 -0.37 21.26 -2.28
CA ILE A 74 -0.06 20.53 -1.05
C ILE A 74 1.46 20.42 -0.88
N GLN A 75 1.98 20.81 0.29
CA GLN A 75 3.39 20.67 0.60
C GLN A 75 3.71 19.25 1.08
N CYS A 76 4.08 18.37 0.15
CA CYS A 76 4.38 16.96 0.45
C CYS A 76 5.76 16.72 1.10
N PHE A 77 5.80 15.72 1.98
CA PHE A 77 7.00 15.13 2.56
C PHE A 77 6.85 13.60 2.52
N ALA A 78 7.95 12.85 2.43
CA ALA A 78 7.93 11.39 2.34
C ALA A 78 8.98 10.75 3.26
N ILE A 79 8.63 9.62 3.88
CA ILE A 79 9.54 8.82 4.70
C ILE A 79 10.22 7.78 3.79
N SER A 80 11.50 7.98 3.49
CA SER A 80 12.33 6.98 2.81
C SER A 80 12.86 5.97 3.85
N TRP A 81 12.23 4.81 3.94
CA TRP A 81 12.62 3.76 4.88
C TRP A 81 14.00 3.18 4.53
N ARG A 82 14.84 2.96 5.54
CA ARG A 82 16.13 2.28 5.41
C ARG A 82 15.89 0.78 5.15
N ASN A 83 16.64 0.18 4.22
CA ASN A 83 16.63 -1.29 4.06
C ASN A 83 17.43 -1.92 5.23
N PRO A 84 16.80 -2.70 6.12
CA PRO A 84 17.43 -3.17 7.34
C PRO A 84 18.39 -4.34 7.10
N THR A 85 19.42 -4.40 7.94
CA THR A 85 20.33 -5.54 8.07
C THR A 85 20.13 -6.23 9.42
N ALA A 86 20.85 -7.33 9.67
CA ALA A 86 20.83 -8.00 10.98
C ALA A 86 21.20 -7.06 12.16
N ALA A 87 21.91 -5.96 11.91
CA ALA A 87 22.20 -4.95 12.94
C ALA A 87 20.98 -4.09 13.34
N GLN A 88 19.86 -4.19 12.61
CA GLN A 88 18.59 -3.52 12.90
C GLN A 88 17.53 -4.52 13.42
N ARG A 89 17.92 -5.77 13.72
CA ARG A 89 17.01 -6.90 13.97
C ARG A 89 15.93 -6.66 15.05
N ASP A 90 16.26 -5.85 16.04
CA ASP A 90 15.41 -5.58 17.22
C ASP A 90 14.52 -4.34 17.04
N TRP A 91 14.49 -3.71 15.85
CA TRP A 91 13.49 -2.69 15.51
C TRP A 91 12.09 -3.32 15.42
N THR A 92 11.13 -2.74 16.13
CA THR A 92 9.75 -3.23 16.31
C THR A 92 8.73 -2.33 15.60
N LEU A 93 7.44 -2.67 15.68
CA LEU A 93 6.36 -1.75 15.31
C LEU A 93 6.47 -0.41 16.05
N ALA A 94 6.86 -0.42 17.33
CA ALA A 94 7.08 0.79 18.10
C ALA A 94 8.22 1.64 17.52
N SER A 95 9.36 1.04 17.16
CA SER A 95 10.48 1.77 16.54
C SER A 95 10.10 2.46 15.22
N TYR A 96 9.15 1.90 14.46
CA TYR A 96 8.65 2.51 13.23
C TYR A 96 7.59 3.59 13.51
N ALA A 97 6.76 3.42 14.54
CA ALA A 97 5.82 4.46 14.99
C ALA A 97 6.55 5.68 15.56
N ASP A 98 7.60 5.48 16.35
CA ASP A 98 8.46 6.55 16.88
C ASP A 98 9.13 7.32 15.72
N ALA A 99 9.59 6.62 14.67
CA ALA A 99 10.14 7.25 13.47
C ALA A 99 9.12 8.07 12.65
N VAL A 100 7.82 7.76 12.74
CA VAL A 100 6.75 8.62 12.17
C VAL A 100 6.55 9.87 13.03
N ASP A 101 6.64 9.77 14.35
CA ASP A 101 6.54 10.91 15.27
C ASP A 101 7.74 11.88 15.13
N ASP A 102 8.96 11.33 15.00
CA ASP A 102 10.18 12.08 14.66
C ASP A 102 10.03 12.82 13.31
N ALA A 103 9.47 12.14 12.29
CA ALA A 103 9.23 12.74 10.98
C ALA A 103 8.20 13.87 11.06
N SER A 104 7.08 13.67 11.76
CA SER A 104 6.06 14.71 11.99
C SER A 104 6.65 15.92 12.73
N THR A 105 7.46 15.67 13.76
CA THR A 105 8.18 16.72 14.52
C THR A 105 9.15 17.52 13.63
N ALA A 106 9.89 16.85 12.75
CA ALA A 106 10.77 17.53 11.79
C ALA A 106 9.97 18.34 10.76
N ILE A 107 8.86 17.80 10.25
CA ILE A 107 8.00 18.47 9.25
C ILE A 107 7.31 19.71 9.86
N THR A 108 6.72 19.60 11.04
CA THR A 108 6.12 20.75 11.76
C THR A 108 7.18 21.83 12.05
N ALA A 109 8.38 21.45 12.48
CA ALA A 109 9.49 22.38 12.68
C ALA A 109 9.97 23.08 11.39
N ILE A 110 9.92 22.40 10.23
CA ILE A 110 10.25 22.98 8.92
C ILE A 110 9.15 23.92 8.43
N THR A 111 7.90 23.46 8.45
CA THR A 111 6.72 24.13 7.88
C THR A 111 6.14 25.23 8.75
N ARG A 112 6.45 25.20 10.05
CA ARG A 112 5.82 25.96 11.15
C ARG A 112 4.30 25.74 11.24
N SER A 113 3.83 24.59 10.76
CA SER A 113 2.45 24.15 10.96
C SER A 113 2.28 23.55 12.36
N ALA A 114 1.06 23.62 12.91
CA ALA A 114 0.74 23.02 14.21
C ALA A 114 0.75 21.48 14.18
N ASP A 115 0.43 20.88 13.02
CA ASP A 115 0.46 19.44 12.78
C ASP A 115 0.62 19.15 11.27
N THR A 116 0.54 17.88 10.89
CA THR A 116 0.63 17.36 9.52
C THR A 116 -0.58 16.49 9.17
N ASN A 117 -0.94 16.44 7.89
CA ASN A 117 -1.82 15.39 7.37
C ASN A 117 -0.95 14.21 6.92
N VAL A 118 -1.42 12.97 7.13
CA VAL A 118 -0.59 11.76 6.98
C VAL A 118 -1.21 10.78 6.00
N VAL A 119 -0.37 10.16 5.15
CA VAL A 119 -0.77 9.11 4.20
C VAL A 119 -0.05 7.81 4.57
N GLY A 120 -0.81 6.78 4.96
CA GLY A 120 -0.32 5.42 5.22
C GLY A 120 -0.73 4.48 4.09
N VAL A 121 0.24 3.76 3.50
CA VAL A 121 0.00 2.86 2.35
C VAL A 121 0.34 1.42 2.72
N CYS A 122 -0.58 0.48 2.50
CA CYS A 122 -0.42 -0.94 2.84
C CYS A 122 0.06 -1.12 4.31
N ALA A 123 1.19 -1.78 4.56
CA ALA A 123 1.79 -1.94 5.88
C ALA A 123 2.21 -0.60 6.53
N GLY A 124 2.43 0.45 5.72
CA GLY A 124 2.58 1.82 6.22
C GLY A 124 1.31 2.31 6.92
N GLY A 125 0.11 1.95 6.44
CA GLY A 125 -1.15 2.21 7.12
C GLY A 125 -1.26 1.49 8.47
N THR A 126 -0.73 0.27 8.58
CA THR A 126 -0.62 -0.46 9.86
C THR A 126 0.29 0.27 10.86
N ILE A 127 1.42 0.83 10.40
CA ILE A 127 2.33 1.65 11.22
C ILE A 127 1.64 2.97 11.62
N THR A 128 0.98 3.64 10.69
CA THR A 128 0.21 4.87 10.95
C THR A 128 -0.91 4.63 11.96
N ALA A 129 -1.65 3.52 11.88
CA ALA A 129 -2.68 3.17 12.86
C ALA A 129 -2.10 2.92 14.27
N ALA A 130 -0.94 2.25 14.36
CA ALA A 130 -0.23 2.08 15.63
C ALA A 130 0.20 3.43 16.23
N TRP A 131 0.78 4.31 15.42
CA TRP A 131 1.22 5.64 15.81
C TRP A 131 0.05 6.54 16.24
N LEU A 132 -1.02 6.64 15.45
CA LEU A 132 -2.22 7.41 15.78
C LEU A 132 -2.89 6.91 17.06
N GLY A 133 -3.04 5.59 17.22
CA GLY A 133 -3.60 5.01 18.44
C GLY A 133 -2.77 5.33 19.68
N ALA A 134 -1.44 5.33 19.54
CA ALA A 134 -0.52 5.72 20.61
C ALA A 134 -0.53 7.24 20.89
N ARG A 135 -0.84 8.09 19.90
CA ARG A 135 -1.08 9.53 20.08
C ARG A 135 -2.38 9.80 20.82
N ALA A 136 -3.47 9.17 20.38
CA ALA A 136 -4.79 9.27 20.99
C ALA A 136 -4.78 8.82 22.46
N ALA A 137 -4.16 7.67 22.76
CA ALA A 137 -3.98 7.17 24.12
C ALA A 137 -3.07 8.04 25.01
N ARG A 138 -2.22 8.89 24.41
CA ARG A 138 -1.40 9.91 25.09
C ARG A 138 -2.04 11.30 25.08
N HIS A 139 -3.29 11.43 24.61
CA HIS A 139 -4.02 12.70 24.46
C HIS A 139 -3.24 13.78 23.66
N GLN A 140 -2.43 13.35 22.69
CA GLN A 140 -1.64 14.26 21.84
C GLN A 140 -2.53 14.85 20.74
N THR A 141 -2.82 16.14 20.84
CA THR A 141 -3.70 16.89 19.93
C THR A 141 -2.93 17.97 19.15
N PRO A 142 -3.42 18.38 17.95
CA PRO A 142 -4.54 17.78 17.23
C PRO A 142 -4.21 16.37 16.69
N THR A 143 -5.25 15.69 16.22
CA THR A 143 -5.12 14.39 15.54
C THR A 143 -5.03 14.63 14.03
N PRO A 144 -3.98 14.14 13.35
CA PRO A 144 -3.81 14.25 11.91
C PRO A 144 -5.02 13.79 11.09
N ALA A 145 -5.42 14.58 10.10
CA ALA A 145 -6.26 14.04 9.03
C ALA A 145 -5.46 12.97 8.29
N THR A 146 -6.00 11.76 8.20
CA THR A 146 -5.24 10.59 7.78
C THR A 146 -5.85 9.92 6.56
N THR A 147 -5.01 9.61 5.58
CA THR A 147 -5.37 8.82 4.40
C THR A 147 -4.79 7.40 4.55
N MET A 148 -5.62 6.37 4.50
CA MET A 148 -5.23 4.96 4.51
C MET A 148 -5.47 4.35 3.12
N LEU A 149 -4.40 3.96 2.43
CA LEU A 149 -4.45 3.42 1.07
C LEU A 149 -4.15 1.92 1.10
N VAL A 150 -5.12 1.09 0.66
CA VAL A 150 -5.03 -0.38 0.58
C VAL A 150 -4.45 -1.05 1.84
N ALA A 151 -4.83 -0.52 3.02
CA ALA A 151 -4.35 -0.96 4.32
C ALA A 151 -5.40 -1.84 5.02
N GLY A 152 -5.07 -3.13 5.20
CA GLY A 152 -5.87 -4.09 5.95
C GLY A 152 -5.45 -4.10 7.42
N ILE A 153 -6.21 -3.41 8.26
CA ILE A 153 -6.01 -3.30 9.72
C ILE A 153 -6.91 -4.31 10.44
N ASP A 154 -8.18 -4.43 10.03
CA ASP A 154 -9.02 -5.60 10.31
C ASP A 154 -8.62 -6.75 9.38
N THR A 155 -8.11 -7.83 9.96
CA THR A 155 -7.65 -9.04 9.26
C THR A 155 -8.64 -10.20 9.32
N SER A 156 -9.85 -9.98 9.88
CA SER A 156 -10.91 -11.00 9.95
C SER A 156 -11.55 -11.33 8.59
N TRP A 157 -11.45 -10.44 7.60
CA TRP A 157 -12.01 -10.72 6.27
C TRP A 157 -11.19 -11.80 5.55
N PRO A 158 -11.83 -12.84 4.95
CA PRO A 158 -11.13 -13.90 4.24
C PRO A 158 -10.23 -13.37 3.12
N SER A 159 -8.93 -13.64 3.23
CA SER A 159 -7.93 -13.36 2.20
C SER A 159 -7.02 -14.57 1.99
N LEU A 160 -6.45 -14.73 0.79
CA LEU A 160 -5.52 -15.83 0.53
C LEU A 160 -4.21 -15.64 1.31
N PHE A 161 -3.81 -14.40 1.60
CA PHE A 161 -2.70 -14.11 2.50
C PHE A 161 -2.98 -14.62 3.94
N GLY A 162 -4.17 -14.34 4.48
CA GLY A 162 -4.61 -14.87 5.77
C GLY A 162 -4.72 -16.40 5.78
N ALA A 163 -5.21 -17.02 4.70
CA ALA A 163 -5.28 -18.49 4.58
C ALA A 163 -3.90 -19.17 4.59
N LEU A 164 -2.85 -18.49 4.12
CA LEU A 164 -1.46 -18.96 4.19
C LEU A 164 -0.82 -18.73 5.57
N ALA A 165 -1.40 -17.91 6.44
CA ALA A 165 -0.93 -17.57 7.78
C ALA A 165 -1.30 -18.63 8.84
N THR A 166 -1.05 -19.91 8.54
CA THR A 166 -1.20 -21.02 9.50
C THR A 166 -0.19 -20.89 10.67
N ARG A 167 -0.47 -21.54 11.80
CA ARG A 167 0.49 -21.60 12.94
C ARG A 167 1.86 -22.15 12.54
N GLY A 168 1.89 -23.13 11.64
CA GLY A 168 3.13 -23.75 11.16
C GLY A 168 3.97 -22.79 10.32
N THR A 169 3.35 -22.10 9.37
CA THR A 169 4.00 -21.10 8.49
C THR A 169 4.40 -19.85 9.28
N ILE A 170 3.57 -19.36 10.18
CA ILE A 170 3.90 -18.28 11.14
C ILE A 170 5.13 -18.68 11.97
N ALA A 171 5.09 -19.81 12.69
CA ALA A 171 6.20 -20.20 13.55
C ALA A 171 7.50 -20.46 12.76
N ALA A 172 7.40 -20.94 11.52
CA ALA A 172 8.54 -21.08 10.62
C ALA A 172 9.12 -19.71 10.20
N SER A 173 8.28 -18.74 9.81
CA SER A 173 8.73 -17.40 9.43
C SER A 173 9.39 -16.67 10.59
N LEU A 174 8.81 -16.75 11.80
CA LEU A 174 9.36 -16.17 13.03
C LEU A 174 10.73 -16.78 13.39
N ARG A 175 10.87 -18.12 13.33
CA ARG A 175 12.17 -18.78 13.56
C ARG A 175 13.22 -18.34 12.54
N ARG A 176 12.82 -18.22 11.26
CA ARG A 176 13.71 -17.78 10.17
C ARG A 176 14.18 -16.34 10.37
N ALA A 177 13.25 -15.41 10.61
CA ALA A 177 13.55 -14.01 10.87
C ALA A 177 14.48 -13.84 12.08
N ARG A 178 14.20 -14.53 13.20
CA ARG A 178 15.04 -14.50 14.40
C ARG A 178 16.47 -15.01 14.16
N ARG A 179 16.63 -16.05 13.33
CA ARG A 179 17.95 -16.64 12.98
C ARG A 179 18.79 -15.69 12.12
N HIS A 180 18.17 -15.01 11.15
CA HIS A 180 18.89 -14.14 10.21
C HIS A 180 18.93 -12.67 10.65
N GLY A 181 18.21 -12.30 11.71
CA GLY A 181 18.03 -10.91 12.16
C GLY A 181 17.03 -10.11 11.32
N VAL A 182 16.72 -10.57 10.11
CA VAL A 182 15.72 -9.97 9.22
C VAL A 182 14.85 -11.06 8.60
N PHE A 183 13.61 -10.72 8.27
CA PHE A 183 12.83 -11.48 7.28
C PHE A 183 13.19 -10.94 5.90
N GLY A 184 13.84 -11.79 5.09
CA GLY A 184 14.50 -11.35 3.86
C GLY A 184 13.53 -11.03 2.74
N GLY A 185 13.84 -10.01 1.94
CA GLY A 185 12.99 -9.56 0.82
C GLY A 185 12.61 -10.67 -0.17
N ARG A 186 13.47 -11.67 -0.38
CA ARG A 186 13.16 -12.87 -1.19
C ARG A 186 12.10 -13.78 -0.56
N ASP A 187 12.08 -13.90 0.76
CA ASP A 187 11.07 -14.70 1.47
C ASP A 187 9.73 -13.94 1.57
N ILE A 188 9.78 -12.60 1.62
CA ILE A 188 8.62 -11.71 1.43
C ILE A 188 8.03 -11.89 0.03
N SER A 189 8.85 -11.71 -1.02
CA SER A 189 8.47 -11.86 -2.43
C SER A 189 7.87 -13.23 -2.74
N ARG A 190 8.45 -14.32 -2.22
CA ARG A 190 7.87 -15.66 -2.33
C ARG A 190 6.49 -15.75 -1.69
N THR A 191 6.30 -15.20 -0.49
CA THR A 191 5.00 -15.20 0.20
C THR A 191 3.94 -14.45 -0.64
N PHE A 192 4.30 -13.30 -1.23
CA PHE A 192 3.41 -12.56 -2.13
C PHE A 192 3.14 -13.31 -3.44
N ALA A 193 4.14 -13.94 -4.07
CA ALA A 193 3.94 -14.71 -5.30
C ALA A 193 2.91 -15.85 -5.12
N TRP A 194 2.91 -16.51 -3.96
CA TRP A 194 1.93 -17.54 -3.60
C TRP A 194 0.53 -17.01 -3.24
N SER A 195 0.32 -15.69 -3.14
CA SER A 195 -1.03 -15.11 -3.01
C SER A 195 -1.79 -15.08 -4.34
N ARG A 196 -1.09 -15.16 -5.48
CA ARG A 196 -1.65 -15.16 -6.83
C ARG A 196 -0.85 -16.08 -7.77
N PRO A 197 -0.73 -17.39 -7.48
CA PRO A 197 0.19 -18.28 -8.20
C PRO A 197 -0.12 -18.40 -9.69
N ASN A 198 -1.38 -18.26 -10.11
CA ASN A 198 -1.73 -18.26 -11.53
C ASN A 198 -1.20 -17.03 -12.26
N GLU A 199 -1.24 -15.84 -11.65
CA GLU A 199 -0.84 -14.59 -12.30
C GLU A 199 0.67 -14.31 -12.11
N LEU A 200 1.18 -14.53 -10.90
CA LEU A 200 2.56 -14.20 -10.49
C LEU A 200 3.56 -15.34 -10.69
N VAL A 201 3.11 -16.55 -11.05
CA VAL A 201 4.01 -17.68 -11.37
C VAL A 201 3.63 -18.33 -12.69
N TRP A 202 2.42 -18.86 -12.83
CA TRP A 202 2.04 -19.66 -14.00
C TRP A 202 1.97 -18.85 -15.29
N ASN A 203 1.25 -17.73 -15.31
CA ASN A 203 1.12 -16.90 -16.50
C ASN A 203 2.47 -16.30 -16.93
N LEU A 204 3.30 -15.87 -15.99
CA LEU A 204 4.68 -15.42 -16.28
C LEU A 204 5.55 -16.58 -16.80
N TRP A 205 5.39 -17.80 -16.29
CA TRP A 205 6.12 -18.96 -16.79
C TRP A 205 5.66 -19.36 -18.21
N VAL A 206 4.35 -19.40 -18.48
CA VAL A 206 3.83 -19.64 -19.83
C VAL A 206 4.30 -18.55 -20.80
N TYR A 207 4.17 -17.28 -20.43
CA TYR A 207 4.51 -16.15 -21.31
C TYR A 207 6.02 -16.04 -21.58
N ASN A 208 6.85 -16.14 -20.53
CA ASN A 208 8.28 -15.92 -20.65
C ASN A 208 9.05 -17.18 -21.07
N TYR A 209 8.71 -18.35 -20.52
CA TYR A 209 9.45 -19.59 -20.73
C TYR A 209 8.88 -20.45 -21.86
N LEU A 210 7.55 -20.62 -21.96
CA LEU A 210 6.96 -21.43 -23.04
C LEU A 210 6.79 -20.67 -24.36
N LEU A 211 6.36 -19.40 -24.30
CA LEU A 211 6.17 -18.57 -25.51
C LEU A 211 7.43 -17.78 -25.90
N GLY A 212 8.46 -17.79 -25.05
CA GLY A 212 9.75 -17.14 -25.33
C GLY A 212 9.69 -15.61 -25.42
N HIS A 213 8.64 -14.98 -24.87
CA HIS A 213 8.57 -13.53 -24.81
C HIS A 213 9.48 -12.99 -23.72
N GLU A 214 10.11 -11.84 -23.97
CA GLU A 214 10.75 -11.10 -22.89
C GLU A 214 9.67 -10.63 -21.88
N PRO A 215 9.90 -10.77 -20.56
CA PRO A 215 8.97 -10.24 -19.58
C PRO A 215 8.79 -8.74 -19.81
N PRO A 216 7.54 -8.22 -19.90
CA PRO A 216 7.33 -6.81 -20.16
C PRO A 216 7.94 -5.99 -19.03
N THR A 217 8.95 -5.17 -19.35
CA THR A 217 9.61 -4.27 -18.39
C THR A 217 8.71 -3.06 -18.13
N THR A 218 7.75 -3.22 -17.21
CA THR A 218 6.97 -2.10 -16.67
C THR A 218 7.59 -1.59 -15.38
N ASP A 219 7.40 -0.31 -15.06
CA ASP A 219 7.99 0.30 -13.86
C ASP A 219 7.46 -0.34 -12.57
N ILE A 220 6.21 -0.84 -12.59
CA ILE A 220 5.61 -1.62 -11.50
C ILE A 220 6.36 -2.94 -11.29
N LEU A 221 6.80 -3.62 -12.36
CA LEU A 221 7.58 -4.86 -12.25
C LEU A 221 9.03 -4.59 -11.81
N ALA A 222 9.62 -3.48 -12.21
CA ALA A 222 10.92 -3.02 -11.70
C ALA A 222 10.85 -2.72 -10.19
N TRP A 223 9.83 -1.95 -9.76
CA TRP A 223 9.56 -1.66 -8.35
C TRP A 223 9.33 -2.95 -7.52
N ASN A 224 8.50 -3.87 -8.00
CA ASN A 224 8.22 -5.14 -7.32
C ASN A 224 9.45 -6.07 -7.25
N ALA A 225 10.44 -5.87 -8.11
CA ALA A 225 11.71 -6.61 -8.09
C ALA A 225 12.77 -5.99 -7.16
N ASP A 226 12.62 -4.74 -6.71
CA ASP A 226 13.55 -4.10 -5.78
C ASP A 226 13.18 -4.41 -4.33
N LEU A 227 13.70 -5.54 -3.85
CA LEU A 227 13.26 -6.15 -2.59
C LEU A 227 13.92 -5.51 -1.36
N THR A 228 13.08 -5.13 -0.39
CA THR A 228 13.50 -4.68 0.94
C THR A 228 13.34 -5.79 1.99
N ASN A 229 14.17 -5.76 3.03
CA ASN A 229 14.05 -6.63 4.19
C ASN A 229 13.08 -6.04 5.23
N LEU A 230 12.57 -6.87 6.13
CA LEU A 230 11.95 -6.42 7.39
C LEU A 230 12.83 -6.81 8.58
N PRO A 231 12.96 -5.99 9.64
CA PRO A 231 13.58 -6.40 10.89
C PRO A 231 12.85 -7.60 11.51
N ALA A 232 13.57 -8.46 12.24
CA ALA A 232 12.95 -9.59 12.91
C ALA A 232 11.90 -9.19 13.98
N GLY A 233 12.08 -8.05 14.65
CA GLY A 233 11.10 -7.45 15.55
C GLY A 233 9.81 -7.06 14.84
N LEU A 234 9.88 -6.11 13.90
CA LEU A 234 8.72 -5.64 13.13
C LEU A 234 7.99 -6.79 12.40
N HIS A 235 8.73 -7.73 11.79
CA HIS A 235 8.11 -8.91 11.18
C HIS A 235 7.33 -9.75 12.20
N ALA A 236 7.85 -9.90 13.42
CA ALA A 236 7.15 -10.62 14.47
C ALA A 236 5.89 -9.89 14.94
N ASP A 237 5.92 -8.57 15.04
CA ASP A 237 4.77 -7.76 15.46
C ASP A 237 3.67 -7.79 14.39
N LEU A 238 4.01 -7.52 13.11
CA LEU A 238 3.05 -7.53 12.00
C LEU A 238 2.39 -8.90 11.82
N ILE A 239 3.14 -10.00 11.95
CA ILE A 239 2.57 -11.35 11.83
C ILE A 239 1.69 -11.73 13.04
N ARG A 240 2.01 -11.25 14.25
CA ARG A 240 1.12 -11.43 15.42
C ARG A 240 -0.19 -10.67 15.23
N ILE A 241 -0.11 -9.42 14.81
CA ILE A 241 -1.27 -8.57 14.51
C ILE A 241 -2.17 -9.25 13.49
N LEU A 242 -1.60 -9.74 12.38
CA LEU A 242 -2.31 -10.49 11.36
C LEU A 242 -3.02 -11.73 11.92
N ALA A 243 -2.32 -12.52 12.73
CA ALA A 243 -2.79 -13.82 13.23
C ALA A 243 -3.86 -13.72 14.33
N HIS A 244 -3.92 -12.59 15.04
CA HIS A 244 -4.83 -12.36 16.16
C HIS A 244 -5.84 -11.22 15.92
N ASN A 245 -5.84 -10.62 14.73
CA ASN A 245 -6.61 -9.42 14.39
C ASN A 245 -6.45 -8.28 15.42
N SER A 246 -5.22 -8.08 15.90
CA SER A 246 -4.97 -7.37 17.17
C SER A 246 -5.42 -5.91 17.22
N PHE A 247 -5.69 -5.26 16.10
CA PHE A 247 -6.21 -3.89 16.06
C PHE A 247 -7.73 -3.79 16.22
N ALA A 248 -8.47 -4.87 16.01
CA ALA A 248 -9.92 -4.90 16.23
C ALA A 248 -10.27 -4.92 17.74
N GLU A 249 -9.33 -5.35 18.58
CA GLU A 249 -9.49 -5.42 20.04
C GLU A 249 -8.79 -4.23 20.71
N PRO A 250 -9.49 -3.40 21.51
CA PRO A 250 -8.88 -2.31 22.27
C PRO A 250 -7.74 -2.80 23.18
N GLY A 251 -6.54 -2.28 22.98
CA GLY A 251 -5.33 -2.68 23.70
C GLY A 251 -4.65 -3.96 23.16
N GLY A 252 -5.15 -4.58 22.09
CA GLY A 252 -4.53 -5.76 21.46
C GLY A 252 -3.17 -5.46 20.80
N VAL A 253 -2.90 -4.18 20.50
CA VAL A 253 -1.58 -3.66 20.09
C VAL A 253 -1.08 -2.65 21.11
N ALA A 254 0.24 -2.58 21.32
CA ALA A 254 0.86 -1.55 22.15
C ALA A 254 2.11 -0.97 21.47
N VAL A 255 2.32 0.34 21.61
CA VAL A 255 3.47 1.10 21.11
C VAL A 255 4.17 1.73 22.30
N GLY A 256 5.45 1.40 22.54
CA GLY A 256 6.18 1.89 23.71
C GLY A 256 5.54 1.51 25.06
N GLY A 257 4.71 0.46 25.11
CA GLY A 257 3.90 0.08 26.27
C GLY A 257 2.56 0.82 26.40
N THR A 258 2.28 1.82 25.55
CA THR A 258 0.97 2.47 25.46
C THR A 258 0.00 1.58 24.66
N PRO A 259 -1.14 1.14 25.24
CA PRO A 259 -2.14 0.34 24.53
C PRO A 259 -2.85 1.19 23.45
N VAL A 260 -3.03 0.60 22.27
CA VAL A 260 -3.68 1.22 21.12
C VAL A 260 -5.17 0.87 21.11
N ASP A 261 -6.01 1.88 20.91
CA ASP A 261 -7.45 1.76 20.70
C ASP A 261 -7.84 2.69 19.55
N LEU A 262 -8.22 2.12 18.41
CA LEU A 262 -8.51 2.89 17.20
C LEU A 262 -9.82 3.68 17.31
N ALA A 263 -10.75 3.25 18.16
CA ALA A 263 -12.00 3.96 18.42
C ALA A 263 -11.78 5.28 19.20
N LYS A 264 -10.57 5.52 19.72
CA LYS A 264 -10.17 6.79 20.35
C LYS A 264 -9.48 7.77 19.40
N ILE A 265 -9.21 7.37 18.15
CA ILE A 265 -8.70 8.27 17.11
C ILE A 265 -9.89 9.10 16.60
N ASP A 266 -9.91 10.39 16.90
CA ASP A 266 -11.01 11.32 16.63
C ASP A 266 -10.84 12.14 15.32
N GLY A 267 -9.64 12.13 14.74
CA GLY A 267 -9.34 12.79 13.47
C GLY A 267 -10.04 12.16 12.27
N ASP A 268 -10.32 12.98 11.25
CA ASP A 268 -10.97 12.50 10.02
C ASP A 268 -10.07 11.55 9.23
N ILE A 269 -10.66 10.44 8.76
CA ILE A 269 -9.97 9.38 8.01
C ILE A 269 -10.52 9.30 6.57
N TYR A 270 -9.64 9.13 5.59
CA TYR A 270 -9.97 8.80 4.20
C TYR A 270 -9.41 7.42 3.87
N VAL A 271 -10.24 6.47 3.49
CA VAL A 271 -9.81 5.08 3.26
C VAL A 271 -10.08 4.66 1.82
N VAL A 272 -9.05 4.17 1.12
CA VAL A 272 -9.18 3.60 -0.23
C VAL A 272 -9.03 2.08 -0.19
N GLY A 273 -10.13 1.40 -0.53
CA GLY A 273 -10.11 0.00 -0.93
C GLY A 273 -10.02 -0.13 -2.46
N ALA A 274 -9.51 -1.26 -2.95
CA ALA A 274 -9.32 -1.49 -4.38
C ALA A 274 -10.13 -2.70 -4.87
N LEU A 275 -11.00 -2.48 -5.85
CA LEU A 275 -12.08 -3.41 -6.24
C LEU A 275 -11.58 -4.77 -6.74
N ALA A 276 -10.43 -4.79 -7.42
CA ALA A 276 -9.77 -6.02 -7.86
C ALA A 276 -8.51 -6.34 -7.04
N ASP A 277 -8.42 -5.85 -5.81
CA ASP A 277 -7.36 -6.22 -4.89
C ASP A 277 -7.57 -7.62 -4.32
N HIS A 278 -6.46 -8.32 -4.22
CA HIS A 278 -6.35 -9.74 -3.91
C HIS A 278 -5.29 -10.00 -2.83
N ILE A 279 -4.50 -8.97 -2.50
CA ILE A 279 -3.60 -8.92 -1.35
C ILE A 279 -4.41 -8.44 -0.15
N VAL A 280 -5.07 -7.28 -0.30
CA VAL A 280 -5.98 -6.69 0.70
C VAL A 280 -7.33 -6.44 0.04
N PRO A 281 -8.29 -7.39 0.12
CA PRO A 281 -9.63 -7.19 -0.45
C PRO A 281 -10.26 -5.89 0.04
N TRP A 282 -10.97 -5.16 -0.82
CA TRP A 282 -11.55 -3.86 -0.44
C TRP A 282 -12.49 -3.95 0.77
N GLN A 283 -13.14 -5.10 1.01
CA GLN A 283 -13.94 -5.35 2.21
C GLN A 283 -13.10 -5.36 3.50
N ALA A 284 -11.83 -5.80 3.44
CA ALA A 284 -10.91 -5.71 4.57
C ALA A 284 -10.54 -4.24 4.85
N CYS A 285 -10.27 -3.44 3.82
CA CYS A 285 -10.10 -1.99 3.96
C CYS A 285 -11.36 -1.32 4.51
N TYR A 286 -12.54 -1.72 4.05
CA TYR A 286 -13.83 -1.21 4.51
C TYR A 286 -14.06 -1.49 5.99
N ARG A 287 -13.84 -2.74 6.44
CA ARG A 287 -13.95 -3.08 7.86
C ARG A 287 -12.89 -2.38 8.71
N SER A 288 -11.67 -2.20 8.18
CA SER A 288 -10.61 -1.41 8.81
C SER A 288 -11.03 0.05 9.01
N ALA A 289 -11.75 0.64 8.04
CA ALA A 289 -12.29 1.99 8.13
C ALA A 289 -13.26 2.16 9.30
N ARG A 290 -13.99 1.10 9.68
CA ARG A 290 -14.94 1.08 10.80
C ARG A 290 -14.30 0.92 12.19
N LEU A 291 -12.99 0.71 12.27
CA LEU A 291 -12.28 0.65 13.56
C LEU A 291 -11.95 2.03 14.13
N PHE A 292 -12.02 3.09 13.32
CA PHE A 292 -11.68 4.45 13.73
C PHE A 292 -12.89 5.18 14.34
N GLY A 293 -12.66 5.96 15.40
CA GLY A 293 -13.72 6.75 16.06
C GLY A 293 -14.09 8.05 15.34
N GLY A 294 -13.16 8.57 14.54
CA GLY A 294 -13.33 9.78 13.73
C GLY A 294 -14.17 9.56 12.47
N ARG A 295 -14.59 10.65 11.84
CA ARG A 295 -15.41 10.59 10.62
C ARG A 295 -14.61 9.95 9.49
N THR A 296 -15.15 8.90 8.88
CA THR A 296 -14.40 8.10 7.91
C THR A 296 -15.08 8.10 6.55
N ARG A 297 -14.39 8.66 5.54
CA ARG A 297 -14.78 8.59 4.13
C ARG A 297 -14.18 7.35 3.51
N PHE A 298 -15.01 6.42 3.02
CA PHE A 298 -14.53 5.25 2.29
C PHE A 298 -14.72 5.42 0.77
N VAL A 299 -13.70 5.02 0.01
CA VAL A 299 -13.70 5.04 -1.46
C VAL A 299 -13.23 3.70 -2.01
N ALA A 300 -13.96 3.15 -2.99
CA ALA A 300 -13.59 1.93 -3.69
C ALA A 300 -13.06 2.26 -5.09
N ALA A 301 -11.75 2.18 -5.28
CA ALA A 301 -11.08 2.46 -6.55
C ALA A 301 -11.06 1.23 -7.48
N SER A 302 -11.21 1.44 -8.79
CA SER A 302 -10.99 0.38 -9.79
C SER A 302 -9.52 -0.06 -9.86
N GLY A 303 -9.29 -1.31 -10.29
CA GLY A 303 -7.95 -1.91 -10.41
C GLY A 303 -7.55 -2.77 -9.20
N GLY A 304 -6.42 -3.48 -9.34
CA GLY A 304 -5.78 -4.23 -8.25
C GLY A 304 -4.81 -3.39 -7.42
N HIS A 305 -4.24 -3.97 -6.36
CA HIS A 305 -3.48 -3.32 -5.27
C HIS A 305 -2.65 -2.08 -5.63
N ILE A 306 -1.80 -2.14 -6.67
CA ILE A 306 -0.96 -1.02 -7.11
C ILE A 306 -1.64 -0.18 -8.21
N GLN A 307 -2.45 -0.80 -9.07
CA GLN A 307 -3.15 -0.13 -10.18
C GLN A 307 -4.22 0.85 -9.69
N SER A 308 -4.82 0.58 -8.53
CA SER A 308 -5.75 1.49 -7.86
C SER A 308 -5.04 2.72 -7.28
N LEU A 309 -3.77 2.58 -6.87
CA LEU A 309 -2.97 3.67 -6.34
C LEU A 309 -2.43 4.55 -7.47
N VAL A 310 -1.85 3.94 -8.51
CA VAL A 310 -1.29 4.61 -9.70
C VAL A 310 -2.39 4.89 -10.70
N ASN A 311 -3.17 5.93 -10.40
CA ASN A 311 -4.34 6.30 -11.18
C ASN A 311 -4.32 7.80 -11.52
N PRO A 312 -3.40 8.27 -12.37
CA PRO A 312 -3.35 9.67 -12.78
C PRO A 312 -4.61 10.09 -13.56
N PRO A 313 -4.98 11.39 -13.50
CA PRO A 313 -6.07 11.94 -14.31
C PRO A 313 -5.90 11.64 -15.81
N GLY A 314 -7.02 11.47 -16.51
CA GLY A 314 -7.05 11.26 -17.96
C GLY A 314 -7.09 9.81 -18.44
N ASN A 315 -6.97 8.81 -17.55
CA ASN A 315 -7.22 7.41 -17.94
C ASN A 315 -8.74 7.15 -18.13
N PRO A 316 -9.23 6.88 -19.36
CA PRO A 316 -10.66 6.78 -19.65
C PRO A 316 -11.31 5.50 -19.09
N ARG A 317 -10.51 4.54 -18.61
CA ARG A 317 -11.00 3.30 -17.98
C ARG A 317 -11.11 3.41 -16.46
N SER A 318 -10.57 4.45 -15.85
CA SER A 318 -10.56 4.60 -14.39
C SER A 318 -11.93 4.96 -13.85
N ARG A 319 -12.36 4.20 -12.84
CA ARG A 319 -13.58 4.43 -12.08
C ARG A 319 -13.27 4.39 -10.59
N TYR A 320 -14.10 5.05 -9.80
CA TYR A 320 -14.13 4.88 -8.34
C TYR A 320 -15.56 5.00 -7.84
N ARG A 321 -15.81 4.51 -6.62
CA ARG A 321 -17.13 4.58 -5.99
C ARG A 321 -17.04 5.26 -4.63
N THR A 322 -18.02 6.12 -4.34
CA THR A 322 -18.19 6.80 -3.05
C THR A 322 -19.61 6.54 -2.55
N GLY A 323 -19.77 6.25 -1.27
CA GLY A 323 -21.07 6.09 -0.63
C GLY A 323 -21.24 7.09 0.51
N ASP A 324 -22.19 6.80 1.39
CA ASP A 324 -22.39 7.53 2.63
C ASP A 324 -21.16 7.39 3.55
N ASP A 325 -20.86 8.43 4.33
CA ASP A 325 -19.80 8.41 5.34
C ASP A 325 -20.22 7.63 6.62
N ASP A 326 -21.50 7.22 6.73
CA ASP A 326 -21.97 6.26 7.74
C ASP A 326 -21.76 4.82 7.23
N LEU A 327 -20.68 4.19 7.72
CA LEU A 327 -20.23 2.90 7.25
C LEU A 327 -21.06 1.75 7.86
N HIS A 328 -22.05 1.30 7.10
CA HIS A 328 -22.89 0.12 7.36
C HIS A 328 -22.09 -1.14 7.74
N ASP A 329 -22.70 -2.07 8.51
CA ASP A 329 -22.00 -3.29 8.97
C ASP A 329 -21.54 -4.22 7.85
N ASP A 330 -22.39 -4.39 6.83
CA ASP A 330 -22.11 -5.18 5.64
C ASP A 330 -21.49 -4.31 4.53
N PRO A 331 -20.26 -4.60 4.06
CA PRO A 331 -19.61 -3.88 2.97
C PRO A 331 -20.40 -3.96 1.66
N GLU A 332 -21.06 -5.10 1.35
CA GLU A 332 -21.75 -5.26 0.07
C GLU A 332 -23.01 -4.38 -0.01
N THR A 333 -23.71 -4.18 1.10
CA THR A 333 -24.79 -3.18 1.21
C THR A 333 -24.30 -1.77 0.90
N TRP A 334 -23.10 -1.37 1.34
CA TRP A 334 -22.49 -0.09 0.95
C TRP A 334 -22.16 -0.07 -0.54
N MET A 335 -21.58 -1.15 -1.08
CA MET A 335 -21.22 -1.26 -2.51
C MET A 335 -22.43 -1.15 -3.45
N HIS A 336 -23.60 -1.64 -3.01
CA HIS A 336 -24.86 -1.51 -3.74
C HIS A 336 -25.46 -0.10 -3.72
N ARG A 337 -25.12 0.73 -2.73
CA ARG A 337 -25.58 2.13 -2.61
C ARG A 337 -24.57 3.15 -3.14
N ALA A 338 -23.29 2.79 -3.21
CA ALA A 338 -22.22 3.68 -3.61
C ALA A 338 -22.40 4.17 -5.06
N THR A 339 -22.28 5.48 -5.26
CA THR A 339 -22.29 6.13 -6.58
C THR A 339 -20.97 5.86 -7.29
N GLU A 340 -21.03 5.44 -8.55
CA GLU A 340 -19.85 5.26 -9.40
C GLU A 340 -19.53 6.54 -10.18
N HIS A 341 -18.25 6.94 -10.13
CA HIS A 341 -17.68 8.11 -10.78
C HIS A 341 -16.66 7.70 -11.83
N ALA A 342 -16.57 8.50 -12.90
CA ALA A 342 -15.54 8.35 -13.93
C ALA A 342 -14.33 9.25 -13.63
N GLY A 343 -13.12 8.74 -13.86
CA GLY A 343 -11.88 9.47 -13.63
C GLY A 343 -11.06 8.90 -12.47
N THR A 344 -10.27 9.74 -11.83
CA THR A 344 -9.42 9.33 -10.69
C THR A 344 -10.07 9.71 -9.35
N TRP A 345 -9.88 8.85 -8.36
CA TRP A 345 -10.24 9.16 -6.98
C TRP A 345 -9.28 10.19 -6.35
N TRP A 346 -8.13 10.49 -6.98
CA TRP A 346 -7.21 11.52 -6.50
C TRP A 346 -7.87 12.90 -6.43
N ASP A 347 -8.87 13.17 -7.27
CA ASP A 347 -9.60 14.45 -7.25
C ASP A 347 -10.49 14.58 -6.01
N ASP A 348 -11.25 13.53 -5.69
CA ASP A 348 -12.06 13.41 -4.45
C ASP A 348 -11.18 13.48 -3.18
N TRP A 349 -10.03 12.78 -3.21
CA TRP A 349 -9.05 12.80 -2.13
C TRP A 349 -8.43 14.18 -1.92
N LEU A 350 -8.06 14.89 -2.99
CA LEU A 350 -7.48 16.21 -2.86
C LEU A 350 -8.50 17.25 -2.41
N GLU A 351 -9.76 17.19 -2.85
CA GLU A 351 -10.82 18.05 -2.30
C GLU A 351 -10.98 17.81 -0.78
N TRP A 352 -11.01 16.54 -0.36
CA TRP A 352 -11.07 16.15 1.05
C TRP A 352 -9.82 16.61 1.84
N LEU A 353 -8.63 16.55 1.24
CA LEU A 353 -7.36 16.92 1.89
C LEU A 353 -7.15 18.44 1.94
N GLU A 354 -7.51 19.17 0.90
CA GLU A 354 -7.43 20.64 0.82
C GLU A 354 -8.28 21.27 1.92
N ALA A 355 -9.51 20.79 2.13
CA ALA A 355 -10.40 21.19 3.22
C ALA A 355 -9.80 20.98 4.63
N ARG A 356 -8.75 20.16 4.75
CA ARG A 356 -8.05 19.81 6.00
C ARG A 356 -6.60 20.30 6.04
N SER A 357 -6.18 21.09 5.04
CA SER A 357 -4.80 21.59 4.93
C SER A 357 -4.65 23.05 5.38
N GLY A 358 -5.74 23.67 5.85
CA GLY A 358 -5.76 25.06 6.31
C GLY A 358 -5.74 26.08 5.17
N ALA A 359 -5.48 27.35 5.50
CA ALA A 359 -5.46 28.43 4.51
C ALA A 359 -4.21 28.36 3.61
N THR A 360 -4.41 28.55 2.30
CA THR A 360 -3.34 28.66 1.32
C THR A 360 -2.33 29.75 1.69
N LYS A 361 -1.03 29.44 1.61
CA LYS A 361 0.08 30.36 1.88
C LYS A 361 1.07 30.36 0.72
N VAL A 362 1.88 31.43 0.62
CA VAL A 362 2.96 31.52 -0.38
C VAL A 362 3.93 30.36 -0.19
N ALA A 363 4.26 29.67 -1.29
CA ALA A 363 5.17 28.53 -1.27
C ALA A 363 6.57 28.93 -0.74
N PRO A 364 7.24 28.08 0.05
CA PRO A 364 8.55 28.40 0.61
C PRO A 364 9.62 28.46 -0.51
N ALA A 365 10.34 29.59 -0.59
CA ALA A 365 11.38 29.81 -1.61
C ALA A 365 12.65 28.94 -1.43
N ARG A 366 12.72 28.12 -0.37
CA ARG A 366 13.85 27.21 -0.06
C ARG A 366 13.31 25.95 0.62
N LEU A 367 13.95 24.81 0.36
CA LEU A 367 13.68 23.55 1.04
C LEU A 367 14.31 23.53 2.44
N GLY A 368 13.68 22.81 3.37
CA GLY A 368 14.15 22.65 4.75
C GLY A 368 14.05 23.92 5.60
N ALA A 369 14.78 23.93 6.72
CA ALA A 369 14.85 25.04 7.67
C ALA A 369 16.27 25.17 8.25
N ARG A 370 16.55 26.22 9.04
CA ARG A 370 17.88 26.37 9.69
C ARG A 370 18.21 25.20 10.62
N SER A 371 17.21 24.66 11.32
CA SER A 371 17.33 23.46 12.18
C SER A 371 17.39 22.16 11.39
N HIS A 372 16.92 22.16 10.14
CA HIS A 372 16.80 21.00 9.27
C HIS A 372 17.27 21.36 7.85
N PRO A 373 18.57 21.61 7.64
CA PRO A 373 19.09 21.98 6.33
C PRO A 373 18.97 20.80 5.35
N PRO A 374 18.73 21.03 4.05
CA PRO A 374 18.74 19.97 3.04
C PRO A 374 20.05 19.18 3.04
N LEU A 375 19.96 17.85 3.11
CA LEU A 375 21.11 16.94 3.18
C LEU A 375 21.61 16.47 1.79
N GLY A 376 20.87 16.81 0.73
CA GLY A 376 21.09 16.36 -0.65
C GLY A 376 19.79 16.36 -1.44
N SER A 377 19.87 16.04 -2.73
CA SER A 377 18.70 15.88 -3.60
C SER A 377 17.91 14.62 -3.27
N ALA A 378 16.60 14.66 -3.56
CA ALA A 378 15.79 13.44 -3.70
C ALA A 378 16.35 12.56 -4.84
N PRO A 379 16.16 11.22 -4.80
CA PRO A 379 15.39 10.46 -3.81
C PRO A 379 16.21 10.06 -2.56
N GLY A 380 17.44 10.59 -2.41
CA GLY A 380 18.30 10.32 -1.26
C GLY A 380 18.99 8.95 -1.30
N ARG A 381 19.61 8.56 -0.18
CA ARG A 381 20.54 7.41 -0.13
C ARG A 381 19.94 6.06 0.32
N TYR A 382 18.77 6.06 0.95
CA TYR A 382 18.18 4.82 1.51
C TYR A 382 17.44 4.00 0.47
N VAL A 383 16.76 4.64 -0.49
CA VAL A 383 16.08 3.96 -1.60
C VAL A 383 17.04 3.10 -2.45
N HIS A 384 18.31 3.48 -2.57
CA HIS A 384 19.32 2.73 -3.32
C HIS A 384 19.94 1.55 -2.55
N GLN A 385 19.48 1.25 -1.33
CA GLN A 385 19.98 0.13 -0.53
C GLN A 385 19.30 -1.18 -0.93
N ARG A 386 20.06 -2.08 -1.56
CA ARG A 386 19.58 -3.41 -1.95
C ARG A 386 19.56 -4.37 -0.77
N ALA A 387 18.58 -5.28 -0.72
CA ALA A 387 18.65 -6.42 0.18
C ALA A 387 19.84 -7.31 -0.19
N ALA A 388 20.59 -7.78 0.81
CA ALA A 388 21.65 -8.76 0.61
C ALA A 388 21.08 -10.06 0.00
N ALA A 389 21.84 -10.64 -0.94
CA ALA A 389 21.45 -11.82 -1.72
C ALA A 389 21.35 -13.10 -0.89
#